data_AF-G2FQ78-F1
#
_entry.id   AF-G2FQ78-F1
#
_cell.length_a   1.000
_cell.length_b   1.000
_cell.length_c   1.000
_cell.angle_alpha   90.00
_cell.angle_beta   90.00
_cell.angle_gamma   90.00
#
_symmetry.space_group_name_H-M   'P 1'
#
loop_
_entity.id
_entity.type
_entity.pdbx_description
1 polymer ?
#
loop_
_entity_poly.entity_id
_entity_poly.type
_entity_poly.pdbx_seq_one_letter_code
_entity_poly.pdbx_strand_id
1 'polypeptide(L)'
;MRLVKKKANKSKAVDVWEDEKGFEKVEVYESRFTMDNMEQPLRFVKFAIKHKDKKRSQIMIVTTCMDMALTTLFKIIRARWDIENSIFNNLKTECGLEHCFVHGGKAVEAVLYLIFITSNIINYFCLDD
;
A
#
# COMPACT_ATOMS: atom_id res chain seq x y z
N MET A 1 -18.05 4.75 -7.67
CA MET A 1 -17.33 3.65 -6.97
C MET A 1 -18.22 2.50 -6.46
N ARG A 2 -19.34 2.73 -5.75
CA ARG A 2 -20.21 1.66 -5.19
C ARG A 2 -20.68 0.63 -6.24
N LEU A 3 -21.02 1.08 -7.44
CA LEU A 3 -21.47 0.21 -8.54
C LEU A 3 -20.35 -0.72 -9.05
N VAL A 4 -19.12 -0.20 -9.17
CA VAL A 4 -17.94 -0.98 -9.58
C VAL A 4 -17.61 -2.05 -8.53
N LYS A 5 -17.65 -1.68 -7.24
CA LYS A 5 -17.48 -2.64 -6.14
C LYS A 5 -18.54 -3.76 -6.18
N LYS A 6 -19.80 -3.42 -6.43
CA LYS A 6 -20.90 -4.40 -6.57
C LYS A 6 -20.70 -5.32 -7.78
N LYS A 7 -20.21 -4.78 -8.91
CA LYS A 7 -19.95 -5.55 -10.13
C LYS A 7 -18.77 -6.51 -9.96
N ALA A 8 -17.66 -6.03 -9.40
CA ALA A 8 -16.47 -6.84 -9.12
C ALA A 8 -16.73 -7.96 -8.09
N ASN A 9 -17.59 -7.72 -7.09
CA ASN A 9 -17.96 -8.75 -6.11
C ASN A 9 -18.90 -9.83 -6.68
N LYS A 10 -19.52 -9.59 -7.85
CA LYS A 10 -20.42 -10.55 -8.52
C LYS A 10 -19.76 -11.25 -9.72
N SER A 11 -18.58 -10.80 -10.14
CA SER A 11 -17.83 -11.41 -11.24
C SER A 11 -16.99 -12.59 -10.76
N LYS A 12 -16.68 -13.51 -11.67
CA LYS A 12 -15.69 -14.57 -11.42
C LYS A 12 -14.32 -13.94 -11.14
N ALA A 13 -13.53 -14.57 -10.27
CA ALA A 13 -12.15 -14.20 -10.08
C ALA A 13 -11.40 -14.32 -11.42
N VAL A 14 -10.59 -13.30 -11.73
CA VAL A 14 -9.77 -13.26 -12.94
C VAL A 14 -8.50 -14.08 -12.75
N ASP A 15 -8.04 -14.18 -11.50
CA ASP A 15 -6.89 -14.99 -11.11
C ASP A 15 -7.05 -15.50 -9.67
N VAL A 16 -6.39 -16.62 -9.37
CA VAL A 16 -6.37 -17.24 -8.04
C VAL A 16 -4.95 -17.72 -7.76
N TRP A 17 -4.35 -17.18 -6.71
CA TRP A 17 -3.02 -17.58 -6.25
C TRP A 17 -3.17 -18.43 -4.99
N GLU A 18 -2.57 -19.62 -4.99
CA GLU A 18 -2.59 -20.56 -3.86
C GLU A 18 -1.19 -20.71 -3.26
N ASP A 19 -1.13 -20.85 -1.93
CA ASP A 19 0.09 -21.04 -1.15
C ASP A 19 1.24 -20.06 -1.44
N GLU A 20 0.91 -18.80 -1.74
CA GLU A 20 1.90 -17.72 -1.75
C GLU A 20 2.40 -17.43 -0.33
N LYS A 21 3.70 -17.12 -0.17
CA LYS A 21 4.38 -16.85 1.11
C LYS A 21 3.50 -16.09 2.13
N GLY A 22 2.93 -16.81 3.09
CA GLY A 22 2.11 -16.27 4.20
C GLY A 22 0.59 -16.28 3.97
N PHE A 23 0.12 -16.56 2.77
CA PHE A 23 -1.29 -16.62 2.40
C PHE A 23 -1.72 -18.06 2.07
N GLU A 24 -2.96 -18.40 2.42
CA GLU A 24 -3.57 -19.66 1.99
C GLU A 24 -4.07 -19.53 0.55
N LYS A 25 -4.75 -18.42 0.25
CA LYS A 25 -5.37 -18.16 -1.04
C LYS A 25 -5.52 -16.65 -1.28
N VAL A 26 -5.27 -16.19 -2.49
CA VAL A 26 -5.56 -14.83 -2.94
C VAL A 26 -6.43 -14.89 -4.19
N GLU A 27 -7.66 -14.39 -4.09
CA GLU A 27 -8.57 -14.29 -5.24
C GLU A 27 -8.53 -12.86 -5.78
N VAL A 28 -8.26 -12.73 -7.08
CA VAL A 28 -8.09 -11.44 -7.74
C VAL A 28 -9.30 -11.14 -8.61
N TYR A 29 -9.87 -9.95 -8.43
CA TYR A 29 -10.99 -9.44 -9.21
C TYR A 29 -10.59 -8.14 -9.87
N GLU A 30 -10.90 -8.01 -11.16
CA GLU A 30 -10.51 -6.86 -11.96
C GLU A 30 -11.71 -6.27 -12.70
N SER A 31 -11.74 -4.94 -12.82
CA SER A 31 -12.74 -4.23 -13.60
C SER A 31 -12.19 -2.93 -14.14
N ARG A 32 -12.75 -2.44 -15.25
CA ARG A 32 -12.46 -1.12 -15.80
C ARG A 32 -13.71 -0.26 -15.73
N PHE A 33 -13.52 1.02 -15.42
CA PHE A 33 -14.63 1.96 -15.28
C PHE A 33 -14.18 3.38 -15.60
N THR A 34 -15.12 4.23 -15.99
CA THR A 34 -14.90 5.66 -16.17
C THR A 34 -15.49 6.42 -14.98
N MET A 35 -15.01 7.64 -14.74
CA MET A 35 -15.54 8.57 -13.75
C MET A 35 -15.72 9.93 -14.39
N ASP A 36 -16.73 10.68 -13.93
CA ASP A 36 -16.90 12.07 -14.32
C ASP A 36 -15.64 12.87 -13.96
N ASN A 37 -15.21 13.76 -14.85
CA ASN A 37 -13.97 14.55 -14.76
C ASN A 37 -12.66 13.76 -14.87
N MET A 38 -12.69 12.52 -15.38
CA MET A 38 -11.49 11.77 -15.75
C MET A 38 -11.50 11.48 -17.25
N GLU A 39 -10.51 12.00 -17.98
CA GLU A 39 -10.37 11.77 -19.42
C GLU A 39 -10.03 10.32 -19.76
N GLN A 40 -9.26 9.67 -18.90
CA GLN A 40 -8.83 8.29 -19.09
C GLN A 40 -9.64 7.30 -18.24
N PRO A 41 -9.87 6.08 -18.73
CA PRO A 41 -10.49 5.03 -17.92
C PRO A 41 -9.62 4.69 -16.71
N LEU A 42 -10.26 4.15 -15.68
CA LEU A 42 -9.61 3.67 -14.47
C LEU A 42 -9.71 2.15 -14.38
N ARG A 43 -8.64 1.55 -13.88
CA ARG A 43 -8.54 0.13 -13.56
C ARG A 43 -8.80 -0.06 -12.08
N PHE A 44 -9.72 -0.95 -11.76
CA PHE A 44 -10.03 -1.38 -10.42
C PHE A 44 -9.54 -2.82 -10.22
N VAL A 45 -8.76 -3.06 -9.17
CA VAL A 45 -8.28 -4.39 -8.80
C VAL A 45 -8.60 -4.65 -7.33
N LYS A 46 -9.13 -5.83 -7.02
CA LYS A 46 -9.38 -6.29 -5.65
C LYS A 46 -8.67 -7.61 -5.43
N PHE A 47 -7.87 -7.66 -4.37
CA PHE A 47 -7.26 -8.88 -3.84
C PHE A 47 -8.05 -9.29 -2.60
N ALA A 48 -8.75 -10.42 -2.65
CA ALA A 48 -9.39 -11.03 -1.49
C ALA A 48 -8.46 -12.11 -0.95
N ILE A 49 -7.88 -11.85 0.23
CA ILE A 49 -6.80 -12.64 0.81
C ILE A 49 -7.35 -13.48 1.95
N LYS A 50 -7.11 -14.78 1.89
CA LYS A 50 -7.30 -15.74 2.97
C LYS A 50 -5.93 -16.10 3.55
N HIS A 51 -5.77 -15.85 4.84
CA HIS A 51 -4.55 -16.15 5.59
C HIS A 51 -4.60 -17.58 6.13
N LYS A 52 -3.43 -18.18 6.40
CA LYS A 52 -3.33 -19.54 6.96
C LYS A 52 -3.97 -19.64 8.35
N ASP A 53 -4.03 -18.54 9.10
CA ASP A 53 -4.72 -18.44 10.40
C ASP A 53 -6.26 -18.26 10.27
N LYS A 54 -6.81 -18.52 9.09
CA LYS A 54 -8.23 -18.35 8.72
C LYS A 54 -8.72 -16.91 8.73
N LYS A 55 -7.88 -15.90 8.99
CA LYS A 55 -8.28 -14.50 8.83
C LYS A 55 -8.50 -14.17 7.36
N ARG A 56 -9.37 -13.19 7.12
CA ARG A 56 -9.67 -12.69 5.77
C ARG A 56 -9.39 -11.19 5.73
N SER A 57 -8.74 -10.75 4.66
CA SER A 57 -8.47 -9.34 4.41
C SER A 57 -8.69 -9.01 2.95
N GLN A 58 -8.85 -7.72 2.62
CA GLN A 58 -9.06 -7.29 1.25
C GLN A 58 -8.21 -6.06 0.97
N ILE A 59 -7.59 -6.05 -0.21
CA ILE A 59 -6.89 -4.89 -0.75
C ILE A 59 -7.63 -4.45 -2.00
N MET A 60 -7.95 -3.16 -2.10
CA MET A 60 -8.68 -2.58 -3.24
C MET A 60 -7.85 -1.44 -3.81
N ILE A 61 -7.53 -1.52 -5.09
CA ILE A 61 -6.71 -0.55 -5.82
C ILE A 61 -7.54 0.06 -6.94
N VAL A 62 -7.42 1.38 -7.09
CA VAL A 62 -7.81 2.09 -8.31
C VAL A 62 -6.55 2.70 -8.90
N THR A 63 -6.28 2.44 -10.17
CA THR A 63 -5.08 2.92 -10.85
C THR A 63 -5.39 3.34 -12.29
N THR A 64 -4.63 4.29 -12.80
CA THR A 64 -4.59 4.64 -14.23
C THR A 64 -3.69 3.69 -15.02
N CYS A 65 -2.87 2.87 -14.36
CA CYS A 65 -1.96 1.93 -15.01
C CYS A 65 -2.69 0.68 -15.52
N MET A 66 -2.88 0.60 -16.84
CA MET A 66 -3.68 -0.45 -17.48
C MET A 66 -2.94 -1.77 -17.67
N ASP A 67 -1.65 -1.70 -17.97
CA ASP A 67 -0.90 -2.84 -18.51
C ASP A 67 0.01 -3.55 -17.49
N MET A 68 0.12 -3.01 -16.27
CA MET A 68 0.97 -3.59 -15.24
C MET A 68 0.44 -4.95 -14.77
N ALA A 69 1.33 -5.91 -14.55
CA ALA A 69 0.99 -7.22 -14.03
C ALA A 69 0.34 -7.12 -12.64
N LEU A 70 -0.65 -7.99 -12.37
CA LEU A 70 -1.37 -8.04 -11.09
C LEU A 70 -0.43 -8.33 -9.92
N THR A 71 0.56 -9.19 -10.12
CA THR A 71 1.61 -9.51 -9.13
C THR A 71 2.46 -8.28 -8.79
N THR A 72 2.80 -7.45 -9.78
CA THR A 72 3.53 -6.19 -9.56
C THR A 72 2.68 -5.18 -8.78
N LEU A 73 1.41 -5.00 -9.15
CA LEU A 73 0.47 -4.15 -8.40
C LEU A 73 0.33 -4.62 -6.95
N PHE A 74 0.29 -5.94 -6.73
CA PHE A 74 0.25 -6.54 -5.40
C PHE A 74 1.52 -6.26 -4.59
N LYS A 75 2.71 -6.34 -5.21
CA LYS A 75 3.98 -5.98 -4.55
C LYS A 75 4.01 -4.50 -4.16
N ILE A 76 3.58 -3.60 -5.05
CA ILE A 76 3.55 -2.15 -4.79
C ILE A 76 2.65 -1.83 -3.58
N ILE A 77 1.44 -2.38 -3.53
CA ILE A 77 0.52 -2.06 -2.43
C ILE A 77 0.97 -2.67 -1.09
N ARG A 78 1.66 -3.81 -1.12
CA ARG A 78 2.31 -4.40 0.06
C ARG A 78 3.48 -3.54 0.54
N ALA A 79 4.30 -3.03 -0.37
CA ALA A 79 5.36 -2.07 -0.03
C ALA A 79 4.78 -0.78 0.58
N ARG A 80 3.65 -0.26 0.07
CA ARG A 80 2.96 0.88 0.70
C ARG A 80 2.56 0.59 2.15
N TRP A 81 2.04 -0.61 2.41
CA TRP A 81 1.66 -1.03 3.77
C TRP A 81 2.88 -1.13 4.68
N ASP A 82 4.02 -1.56 4.15
CA ASP A 82 5.29 -1.63 4.89
C ASP A 82 5.83 -0.24 5.25
N ILE A 83 5.78 0.73 4.33
CA ILE A 83 6.11 2.13 4.62
C ILE A 83 5.27 2.64 5.82
N GLU A 84 3.96 2.36 5.81
CA GLU A 84 3.03 2.83 6.84
C GLU A 84 3.27 2.18 8.21
N ASN A 85 3.56 0.87 8.26
CA ASN A 85 3.62 0.13 9.52
C ASN A 85 5.03 -0.09 10.05
N SER A 86 6.04 -0.09 9.18
CA SER A 86 7.43 -0.27 9.57
C SER A 86 8.13 1.09 9.67
N ILE A 87 8.21 1.83 8.56
CA ILE A 87 9.00 3.07 8.49
C ILE A 87 8.41 4.16 9.39
N PHE A 88 7.12 4.48 9.28
CA PHE A 88 6.52 5.51 10.13
C PHE A 88 6.45 5.11 11.60
N ASN A 89 6.34 3.82 11.90
CA ASN A 89 6.40 3.34 13.28
C ASN A 89 7.79 3.57 13.86
N ASN A 90 8.84 3.15 13.14
CA ASN A 90 10.24 3.36 13.54
C ASN A 90 10.58 4.85 13.71
N LEU A 91 10.11 5.69 12.78
CA LEU A 91 10.30 7.14 12.89
C LEU A 91 9.74 7.72 14.20
N LYS A 92 8.59 7.22 14.66
CA LYS A 92 7.98 7.65 15.91
C LYS A 92 8.70 7.09 17.13
N THR A 93 8.97 5.78 17.14
CA THR A 93 9.50 5.09 18.32
C THR A 93 11.00 5.35 18.52
N GLU A 94 11.79 5.31 17.45
CA GLU A 94 13.25 5.37 17.53
C GLU A 94 13.84 6.70 17.05
N CYS A 95 13.17 7.43 16.14
CA CYS A 95 13.69 8.69 15.59
C CYS A 95 13.04 9.95 16.19
N GLY A 96 12.19 9.80 17.22
CA GLY A 96 11.62 10.93 17.96
C GLY A 96 10.62 11.78 17.17
N LEU A 97 10.02 11.23 16.10
CA LEU A 97 9.02 11.96 15.29
C LEU A 97 7.76 12.34 16.10
N GLU A 98 7.48 11.65 17.21
CA GLU A 98 6.37 11.97 18.12
C GLU A 98 6.71 13.09 19.13
N HIS A 99 7.96 13.55 19.18
CA HIS A 99 8.39 14.56 20.13
C HIS A 99 7.68 15.90 19.90
N CYS A 100 7.18 16.52 20.98
CA CYS A 100 6.52 17.81 20.94
C CYS A 100 7.56 18.95 20.90
N PHE A 101 8.02 19.32 19.71
CA PHE A 101 8.99 20.41 19.53
C PHE A 101 8.34 21.78 19.80
N VAL A 102 8.79 22.48 20.84
CA VAL A 102 8.29 23.82 21.20
C VAL A 102 9.29 24.88 20.77
N HIS A 103 9.41 25.14 19.46
CA HIS A 103 10.31 26.13 18.85
C HIS A 103 9.61 26.84 17.67
N GLY A 104 10.25 27.87 17.09
CA GLY A 104 9.72 28.53 15.90
C GLY A 104 9.57 27.57 14.72
N GLY A 105 8.53 27.76 13.88
CA GLY A 105 8.15 26.80 12.83
C GLY A 105 9.30 26.37 11.89
N LYS A 106 10.20 27.29 11.52
CA LYS A 106 11.39 26.98 10.70
C LYS A 106 12.36 26.01 11.38
N ALA A 107 12.51 26.12 12.70
CA ALA A 107 13.39 25.24 13.46
C ALA A 107 12.80 23.83 13.55
N VAL A 108 11.49 23.73 13.77
CA VAL A 108 10.77 22.43 13.76
C VAL A 108 10.87 21.77 12.38
N GLU A 109 10.66 22.53 11.31
CA GLU A 109 10.78 22.03 9.94
C GLU A 109 12.20 21.50 9.64
N ALA A 110 13.24 22.25 10.02
CA ALA A 110 14.63 21.82 9.84
C ALA A 110 14.93 20.50 10.57
N VAL A 111 14.43 20.34 11.81
CA VAL A 111 14.59 19.09 12.58
C VAL A 111 13.87 17.92 11.90
N LEU A 112 12.66 18.13 11.38
CA LEU A 112 11.92 17.08 10.64
C LEU A 112 12.67 16.64 9.38
N TYR A 113 13.24 17.57 8.62
CA TYR A 113 14.07 17.22 7.46
C TYR A 113 15.30 16.40 7.86
N LEU A 114 15.98 16.77 8.94
CA LEU A 114 17.13 16.01 9.45
C LEU A 114 16.72 14.59 9.86
N ILE A 115 15.58 14.42 10.53
CA ILE A 115 15.02 13.10 10.87
C ILE A 115 14.80 12.28 9.60
N PHE A 116 14.10 12.81 8.60
CA PHE A 116 13.81 12.05 7.37
C PHE A 116 15.06 11.70 6.56
N ILE A 117 16.01 12.63 6.43
CA ILE A 117 17.27 12.37 5.72
C ILE A 117 18.06 11.28 6.45
N THR A 118 18.20 11.39 7.77
CA THR A 118 18.97 10.44 8.58
C THR A 118 18.34 9.04 8.51
N SER A 119 17.01 8.94 8.66
CA SER A 119 16.32 7.65 8.56
C SER A 119 16.45 7.02 7.18
N ASN A 120 16.42 7.81 6.10
CA ASN A 120 16.65 7.30 4.75
C ASN A 120 18.08 6.77 4.58
N ILE A 121 19.08 7.48 5.11
CA ILE A 121 20.49 7.03 5.06
C ILE A 121 20.67 5.73 5.84
N ILE A 122 20.12 5.63 7.06
CA ILE A 122 20.20 4.42 7.88
C ILE A 122 19.54 3.23 7.18
N ASN A 123 18.33 3.43 6.65
CA ASN A 123 17.61 2.37 5.94
C ASN A 123 18.36 1.90 4.68
N TYR A 124 19.03 2.80 3.97
CA TYR A 124 19.73 2.47 2.72
C TYR A 124 21.12 1.86 2.93
N PHE A 125 21.83 2.21 4.00
CA PHE A 125 23.24 1.82 4.19
C PHE A 125 23.49 0.89 5.37
N CYS A 126 22.60 0.82 6.36
CA CYS A 126 22.88 0.15 7.63
C CYS A 126 21.96 -1.04 7.93
N LEU A 127 20.91 -1.27 7.12
CA LEU A 127 19.93 -2.34 7.34
C LEU A 127 19.85 -3.36 6.18
N ASP A 128 20.67 -3.20 5.14
CA ASP A 128 20.73 -4.09 3.97
C ASP A 128 21.88 -5.14 4.04
N ASP A 129 22.39 -5.46 5.25
CA ASP A 129 23.35 -6.54 5.55
C ASP A 129 22.70 -7.76 6.23
#